data_AF-A0A7S3Y345-F1
#
_entry.id   AF-A0A7S3Y345-F1
#
_cell.length_a   1.000
_cell.length_b   1.000
_cell.length_c   1.000
_cell.angle_alpha   90.00
_cell.angle_beta   90.00
_cell.angle_gamma   90.00
#
_symmetry.space_group_name_H-M   'P 1'
#
loop_
_entity.id
_entity.type
_entity.pdbx_description
1 polymer ?
#
loop_
_entity_poly.entity_id
_entity_poly.type
_entity_poly.pdbx_seq_one_letter_code
_entity_poly.pdbx_strand_id
1 'polypeptide(L)'
;TVECMGYDINERPALVVFAEYADDLLQDQAWAAALPVAEEYAAAGKAAGSQDLLFFVAKTESGITKQLRELTGTPEREDALKMIVLNIPDNGGYYVSPAEEITEAAVRDFAQNFKAGERKQL
;
A
#
# COMPACT_ATOMS: atom_id res chain seq x y z
N THR A 1 -4.39 11.76 -10.66
CA THR A 1 -4.01 10.34 -10.57
C THR A 1 -2.53 10.25 -10.79
N VAL A 2 -1.80 9.63 -9.86
CA VAL A 2 -0.36 9.39 -10.03
C VAL A 2 -0.19 8.31 -11.10
N GLU A 3 0.55 8.60 -12.17
CA GLU A 3 0.76 7.66 -13.26
C GLU A 3 1.71 6.54 -12.81
N CYS A 4 1.24 5.29 -12.79
CA CYS A 4 2.01 4.11 -12.39
C CYS A 4 2.88 3.53 -13.53
N MET A 5 3.21 4.35 -14.53
CA MET A 5 3.97 3.98 -15.74
C MET A 5 3.43 2.75 -16.50
N GLY A 6 2.14 2.42 -16.34
CA GLY A 6 1.51 1.26 -16.97
C GLY A 6 1.71 -0.07 -16.26
N TYR A 7 2.42 -0.10 -15.12
CA TYR A 7 2.59 -1.30 -14.30
C TYR A 7 1.34 -1.62 -13.48
N ASP A 8 1.09 -2.90 -13.26
CA ASP A 8 0.08 -3.40 -12.33
C ASP A 8 0.67 -4.19 -11.15
N ILE A 9 -0.20 -4.59 -10.21
CA ILE A 9 0.16 -5.27 -8.95
C ILE A 9 0.82 -6.65 -9.16
N ASN A 10 0.64 -7.27 -10.33
CA ASN A 10 1.27 -8.55 -10.68
C ASN A 10 2.71 -8.36 -11.16
N GLU A 11 3.09 -7.16 -11.58
CA GLU A 11 4.42 -6.85 -12.14
C GLU A 11 5.33 -6.16 -11.14
N ARG A 12 4.75 -5.38 -10.21
CA ARG A 12 5.48 -4.59 -9.22
C ARG A 12 4.89 -4.76 -7.82
N PRO A 13 5.72 -4.65 -6.77
CA PRO A 13 5.20 -4.54 -5.42
C PRO A 13 4.24 -3.35 -5.33
N ALA A 14 3.20 -3.49 -4.50
CA ALA A 14 2.18 -2.48 -4.29
C ALA A 14 1.97 -2.24 -2.79
N LEU A 15 2.23 -1.03 -2.33
CA LEU A 15 1.83 -0.57 -1.01
C LEU A 15 0.34 -0.24 -1.04
N VAL A 16 -0.42 -0.91 -0.18
CA VAL A 16 -1.87 -0.74 -0.05
C VAL A 16 -2.18 -0.24 1.34
N VAL A 17 -2.83 0.92 1.41
CA VAL A 17 -3.46 1.42 2.64
C VAL A 17 -4.95 1.10 2.56
N PHE A 18 -5.41 0.23 3.43
CA PHE A 18 -6.81 -0.07 3.65
C PHE A 18 -7.42 0.96 4.60
N ALA A 19 -8.37 1.74 4.11
CA ALA A 19 -9.07 2.78 4.86
C ALA A 19 -10.59 2.72 4.66
N GLU A 20 -11.11 1.64 4.05
CA GLU A 20 -12.52 1.52 3.67
C GLU A 20 -13.48 1.41 4.85
N TYR A 21 -12.95 1.10 6.04
CA TYR A 21 -13.69 1.06 7.30
C TYR A 21 -13.41 2.25 8.23
N ALA A 22 -12.50 3.15 7.83
CA ALA A 22 -12.24 4.39 8.53
C ALA A 22 -13.30 5.45 8.16
N ASP A 23 -13.51 6.42 9.05
CA ASP A 23 -14.32 7.60 8.75
C ASP A 23 -13.65 8.52 7.71
N ASP A 24 -14.42 9.45 7.14
CA ASP A 24 -13.95 10.35 6.08
C ASP A 24 -12.70 11.16 6.48
N LEU A 25 -12.62 11.56 7.76
CA LEU A 25 -11.48 12.32 8.26
C LEU A 25 -10.20 11.48 8.22
N LEU A 26 -10.26 10.25 8.73
CA LEU A 26 -9.14 9.31 8.71
C LEU A 26 -8.78 8.87 7.29
N GLN A 27 -9.77 8.70 6.40
CA GLN A 27 -9.51 8.40 4.98
C GLN A 27 -8.76 9.54 4.28
N ASP A 28 -9.11 10.79 4.57
CA ASP A 28 -8.44 11.96 4.01
C ASP A 28 -7.04 12.13 4.59
N GLN A 29 -6.83 11.83 5.87
CA GLN A 29 -5.50 11.80 6.48
C GLN A 29 -4.62 10.71 5.87
N ALA A 30 -5.13 9.50 5.70
CA ALA A 30 -4.41 8.39 5.06
C ALA A 30 -4.01 8.74 3.61
N TRP A 31 -4.92 9.38 2.86
CA TRP A 31 -4.62 9.89 1.53
C TRP A 31 -3.55 10.98 1.54
N ALA A 32 -3.70 11.98 2.41
CA ALA A 32 -2.74 13.08 2.52
C ALA A 32 -1.35 12.61 2.96
N ALA A 33 -1.25 11.56 3.76
CA ALA A 33 -0.01 10.92 4.15
C ALA A 33 0.65 10.13 3.02
N ALA A 34 -0.14 9.39 2.23
CA ALA A 34 0.38 8.51 1.19
C ALA A 34 0.74 9.24 -0.11
N LEU A 35 -0.03 10.28 -0.48
CA LEU A 35 0.14 11.00 -1.75
C LEU A 35 1.55 11.57 -1.97
N PRO A 36 2.17 12.33 -1.05
CA PRO A 36 3.49 12.91 -1.29
C PRO A 36 4.56 11.83 -1.50
N VAL A 37 4.48 10.71 -0.76
CA VAL A 37 5.40 9.57 -0.94
C VAL A 37 5.18 8.93 -2.32
N ALA A 38 3.93 8.72 -2.74
CA ALA A 38 3.62 8.18 -4.05
C ALA A 38 4.13 9.09 -5.19
N GLU A 39 4.00 10.41 -5.06
CA GLU A 39 4.51 11.39 -6.03
C GLU A 39 6.04 11.35 -6.14
N GLU A 40 6.76 11.19 -5.02
CA GLU A 40 8.21 11.04 -5.04
C GLU A 40 8.65 9.76 -5.74
N TYR A 41 8.00 8.63 -5.48
CA TYR A 41 8.31 7.37 -6.15
C TYR A 41 7.97 7.43 -7.65
N ALA A 42 6.89 8.11 -8.04
CA ALA A 42 6.55 8.32 -9.44
C ALA A 42 7.58 9.24 -10.14
N ALA A 43 8.02 10.32 -9.47
CA ALA A 43 9.05 11.21 -10.00
C ALA A 43 10.40 10.49 -10.17
N ALA A 44 10.82 9.71 -9.17
CA ALA A 44 12.00 8.85 -9.23
C ALA A 44 11.87 7.81 -10.34
N GLY A 45 10.71 7.17 -10.47
CA GLY A 45 10.45 6.17 -11.49
C GLY A 45 10.47 6.75 -12.91
N LYS A 46 9.96 7.97 -13.09
CA LYS A 46 10.07 8.71 -14.36
C LYS A 46 11.53 9.00 -14.72
N ALA A 47 12.35 9.37 -13.74
CA ALA A 47 13.78 9.61 -13.96
C ALA A 47 14.54 8.31 -14.28
N ALA A 48 14.16 7.19 -13.68
CA ALA A 48 14.78 5.88 -13.86
C ALA A 48 14.22 5.08 -15.06
N GLY A 49 13.06 5.46 -15.60
CA GLY A 49 12.34 4.69 -16.61
C GLY A 49 11.66 3.41 -16.09
N SER A 50 11.49 3.29 -14.77
CA SER A 50 10.94 2.11 -14.08
C SER A 50 10.36 2.54 -12.74
N GLN A 51 9.16 2.09 -12.39
CA GLN A 51 8.57 2.36 -11.08
C GLN A 51 8.73 1.16 -10.15
N ASP A 52 9.37 1.37 -9.00
CA ASP A 52 9.78 0.29 -8.11
C ASP A 52 8.68 -0.17 -7.14
N LEU A 53 7.72 0.71 -6.86
CA LEU A 53 6.62 0.47 -5.93
C LEU A 53 5.37 1.21 -6.40
N LEU A 54 4.23 0.52 -6.37
CA LEU A 54 2.91 1.09 -6.62
C LEU A 54 2.26 1.52 -5.29
N PHE A 55 1.35 2.49 -5.33
CA PHE A 55 0.66 3.00 -4.14
C PHE A 55 -0.84 3.04 -4.36
N PHE A 56 -1.59 2.47 -3.41
CA PHE A 56 -3.05 2.44 -3.43
C PHE A 56 -3.61 2.79 -2.06
N VAL A 57 -4.62 3.66 -2.02
CA VAL A 57 -5.42 3.94 -0.83
C VAL A 57 -6.85 3.50 -1.11
N ALA A 58 -7.27 2.42 -0.46
CA ALA A 58 -8.61 1.88 -0.55
C ALA A 58 -9.54 2.63 0.41
N LYS A 59 -10.24 3.64 -0.09
CA LYS A 59 -11.24 4.42 0.67
C LYS A 59 -12.63 3.77 0.70
N THR A 60 -12.89 2.83 -0.20
CA THR A 60 -14.20 2.16 -0.32
C THR A 60 -14.04 0.66 -0.45
N GLU A 61 -15.04 -0.07 0.03
CA GLU A 61 -15.13 -1.50 -0.21
C GLU A 61 -15.28 -1.78 -1.71
N SER A 62 -14.52 -2.74 -2.21
CA SER A 62 -14.66 -3.29 -3.55
C SER A 62 -14.35 -4.78 -3.54
N GLY A 63 -14.65 -5.48 -4.64
CA GLY A 63 -14.28 -6.90 -4.77
C GLY A 63 -12.77 -7.12 -4.60
N ILE A 64 -11.95 -6.17 -5.04
CA ILE A 64 -10.48 -6.25 -4.93
C ILE A 64 -10.03 -6.08 -3.47
N THR A 65 -10.57 -5.09 -2.74
CA THR A 65 -10.15 -4.86 -1.36
C THR A 65 -10.56 -6.01 -0.44
N LYS A 66 -11.75 -6.60 -0.68
CA LYS A 66 -12.21 -7.82 0.00
C LYS A 66 -11.27 -8.99 -0.26
N GLN A 67 -10.94 -9.25 -1.52
CA GLN A 67 -10.01 -10.33 -1.88
C GLN A 67 -8.63 -10.13 -1.25
N LEU A 68 -8.08 -8.91 -1.26
CA LEU A 68 -6.79 -8.64 -0.64
C LEU A 68 -6.81 -8.88 0.88
N ARG A 69 -7.89 -8.47 1.56
CA ARG A 69 -8.06 -8.70 3.00
C ARG A 69 -8.14 -10.19 3.35
N GLU A 70 -8.87 -10.96 2.56
CA GLU A 70 -8.96 -12.42 2.71
C GLU A 70 -7.59 -13.09 2.53
N LEU A 71 -6.87 -12.74 1.47
CA LEU A 71 -5.58 -13.36 1.16
C LEU A 71 -4.47 -12.97 2.16
N THR A 72 -4.55 -11.77 2.73
CA THR A 72 -3.53 -11.26 3.66
C THR A 72 -3.90 -11.47 5.13
N GLY A 73 -5.03 -12.13 5.40
CA GLY A 73 -5.49 -12.42 6.75
C GLY A 73 -5.74 -11.15 7.58
N THR A 74 -6.23 -10.08 6.94
CA THR A 74 -6.60 -8.81 7.61
C THR A 74 -8.12 -8.66 7.62
N PRO A 75 -8.82 -9.33 8.57
CA PRO A 75 -10.28 -9.42 8.57
C PRO A 75 -10.96 -8.04 8.64
N GLU A 76 -12.22 -7.99 8.20
CA GLU A 76 -13.01 -6.76 8.18
C GLU A 76 -13.12 -6.16 9.59
N ARG A 77 -12.95 -4.83 9.69
CA ARG A 77 -13.18 -4.01 10.90
C ARG A 77 -12.29 -4.25 12.14
N GLU A 78 -11.33 -5.17 12.13
CA GLU A 78 -10.34 -5.24 13.22
C GLU A 78 -9.35 -4.06 13.17
N ASP A 79 -9.05 -3.56 11.97
CA ASP A 79 -8.14 -2.45 11.73
C ASP A 79 -8.83 -1.39 10.84
N ALA A 80 -9.27 -0.27 11.42
CA ALA A 80 -9.90 0.84 10.68
C ALA A 80 -8.94 1.42 9.62
N LEU A 81 -7.65 1.42 9.92
CA LEU A 81 -6.55 1.71 9.00
C LEU A 81 -5.55 0.55 9.02
N LYS A 82 -5.16 0.04 7.86
CA LYS A 82 -4.11 -0.99 7.75
C LYS A 82 -3.21 -0.72 6.55
N MET A 83 -1.91 -0.97 6.68
CA MET A 83 -0.96 -0.80 5.59
C MET A 83 -0.18 -2.10 5.33
N ILE A 84 -0.14 -2.52 4.07
CA ILE A 84 0.58 -3.71 3.61
C ILE A 84 1.40 -3.39 2.35
N VAL A 85 2.40 -4.22 2.05
CA VAL A 85 2.97 -4.32 0.71
C VAL A 85 2.63 -5.70 0.16
N LEU A 86 1.91 -5.72 -0.96
CA LEU A 86 1.68 -6.92 -1.76
C LEU A 86 2.82 -7.04 -2.78
N ASN A 87 3.55 -8.15 -2.77
CA ASN A 87 4.67 -8.40 -3.67
C ASN A 87 4.44 -9.73 -4.42
N ILE A 88 3.46 -9.72 -5.32
CA ILE A 88 3.13 -10.87 -6.18
C ILE A 88 4.36 -11.40 -6.95
N PRO A 89 5.23 -10.54 -7.55
CA PRO A 89 6.44 -11.00 -8.22
C PRO A 89 7.39 -11.81 -7.33
N ASP A 90 7.37 -11.58 -6.01
CA ASP A 90 8.13 -12.35 -5.02
C ASP A 90 7.36 -13.60 -4.57
N ASN A 91 6.92 -14.41 -5.54
CA ASN A 91 6.16 -15.65 -5.33
C ASN A 91 4.90 -15.46 -4.46
N GLY A 92 4.18 -14.34 -4.59
CA GLY A 92 3.03 -14.04 -3.73
C GLY A 92 3.42 -13.65 -2.29
N GLY A 93 4.57 -13.03 -2.09
CA GLY A 93 4.96 -12.50 -0.79
C GLY A 93 4.13 -11.28 -0.40
N TYR A 94 3.89 -11.07 0.88
CA TYR A 94 3.36 -9.81 1.39
C TYR A 94 3.96 -9.44 2.74
N TYR A 95 3.85 -8.15 3.09
CA TYR A 95 4.45 -7.57 4.27
C TYR A 95 3.40 -6.71 4.96
N VAL A 96 3.33 -6.77 6.29
CA VAL A 96 2.38 -6.00 7.09
C VAL A 96 3.14 -4.92 7.82
N SER A 97 2.68 -3.68 7.71
CA SER A 97 3.28 -2.58 8.46
C SER A 97 3.04 -2.77 9.97
N PRO A 98 4.07 -2.60 10.81
CA PRO A 98 3.89 -2.56 12.25
C PRO A 98 3.35 -1.20 12.75
N ALA A 99 3.25 -0.20 11.89
CA ALA A 99 2.78 1.13 12.27
C ALA A 99 1.29 1.11 12.64
N GLU A 100 0.96 1.73 13.77
CA GLU A 100 -0.43 1.89 14.25
C GLU A 100 -1.13 3.10 13.60
N GLU A 101 -0.35 4.06 13.09
CA GLU A 101 -0.85 5.28 12.45
C GLU A 101 -0.34 5.41 11.02
N ILE A 102 -1.18 5.96 10.14
CA ILE A 102 -0.82 6.26 8.75
C ILE A 102 -0.39 7.72 8.64
N THR A 103 0.88 7.98 8.93
CA THR A 103 1.54 9.29 8.71
C THR A 103 2.44 9.23 7.48
N GLU A 104 2.80 10.38 6.91
CA GLU A 104 3.74 10.42 5.77
C GLU A 104 5.06 9.71 6.10
N ALA A 105 5.59 9.93 7.30
CA ALA A 105 6.81 9.28 7.77
C ALA A 105 6.67 7.76 7.86
N ALA A 106 5.54 7.26 8.36
CA ALA A 106 5.27 5.82 8.44
C ALA A 106 5.12 5.19 7.05
N VAL A 107 4.42 5.85 6.12
CA VAL A 107 4.28 5.37 4.73
C VAL A 107 5.65 5.33 4.05
N ARG A 108 6.45 6.38 4.22
CA ARG A 108 7.79 6.50 3.65
C ARG A 108 8.74 5.43 4.20
N ASP A 109 8.80 5.27 5.52
CA ASP A 109 9.64 4.27 6.17
C ASP A 109 9.27 2.86 5.69
N PHE A 110 7.97 2.54 5.67
CA PHE A 110 7.53 1.24 5.21
C PHE A 110 7.81 1.01 3.73
N ALA A 111 7.58 2.02 2.86
CA ALA A 111 7.92 1.94 1.43
C ALA A 111 9.42 1.67 1.17
N GLN A 112 10.30 2.18 2.03
CA GLN A 112 11.75 1.99 1.92
C GLN A 112 12.21 0.66 2.52
N ASN A 113 11.59 0.23 3.62
CA ASN A 113 12.12 -0.82 4.49
C ASN A 113 11.26 -2.09 4.55
N PHE A 114 10.15 -2.21 3.81
CA PHE A 114 9.22 -3.36 3.95
C PHE A 114 9.91 -4.73 3.84
N LYS A 115 10.95 -4.88 3.01
CA LYS A 115 11.71 -6.13 2.85
C LYS A 115 12.51 -6.55 4.08
N ALA A 116 12.77 -5.64 5.01
CA ALA A 116 13.38 -5.95 6.30
C ALA A 116 12.35 -6.45 7.33
N GLY A 117 11.05 -6.27 7.05
CA GLY A 117 9.95 -6.76 7.88
C GLY A 117 9.69 -8.26 7.72
N GLU A 118 8.73 -8.77 8.50
CA GLU A 118 8.30 -10.16 8.41
C GLU A 118 7.59 -10.41 7.06
N ARG A 119 8.22 -11.20 6.20
CA ARG A 119 7.61 -11.68 4.95
C ARG A 119 6.59 -12.76 5.26
N LYS A 120 5.35 -12.55 4.83
CA LYS A 120 4.26 -13.53 4.82
C LYS A 120 3.98 -13.99 3.39
N GLN A 121 3.17 -15.04 3.25
CA GLN A 121 2.92 -15.73 1.99
C GLN A 121 1.40 -15.88 1.80
N LEU A 122 0.90 -15.49 0.62
CA LEU A 122 -0.50 -15.73 0.18
C LEU A 122 -0.75 -17.22 -0.03
#